data_AF-A0A168C9H9-F1
#
_entry.id   AF-A0A168C9H9-F1
#
_cell.length_a   1.000
_cell.length_b   1.000
_cell.length_c   1.000
_cell.angle_alpha   90.00
_cell.angle_beta   90.00
_cell.angle_gamma   90.00
#
_symmetry.space_group_name_H-M   'P 1'
#
loop_
_entity.id
_entity.type
_entity.pdbx_description
1 polymer ?
#
loop_
_entity_poly.entity_id
_entity_poly.type
_entity_poly.pdbx_seq_one_letter_code
_entity_poly.pdbx_strand_id
1 'polypeptide(L)'
;MAPSSRIPIFLLKTRSVPTDPYEELVTQVQRTGTTPWDKDQPGSCDYAYDPTFVPVIEHWYNDENLNYVSALVASGDLTRKYAGLIFTSVRAAEAFVRMVQAVVDVSKTKPDSKSITFYTVGPATHRSVNIVRKSHFPHAEIIGEEAGTGQKLAYIIQKHYRETYAPDTGDDDSTPQKRGLLFLVGEKHRDEIPRTLMNPELPLDERINVDELVVYETGVMNLFPDDFAERGPFRKGEDGGTGNDETKCFIATIGPTTRDFLKNNYGVEVEVCAETPTPEGVKDGIEKFMKEHGI
;
A
#
# COMPACT_ATOMS: atom_id res chain seq x y z
N MET A 1 -34.55 -2.68 -14.39
CA MET A 1 -34.45 -1.86 -15.61
C MET A 1 -33.12 -1.15 -15.57
N ALA A 2 -32.50 -0.83 -16.71
CA ALA A 2 -31.31 0.02 -16.70
C ALA A 2 -31.70 1.43 -16.22
N PRO A 3 -30.88 2.12 -15.43
CA PRO A 3 -31.21 3.46 -14.92
C PRO A 3 -31.37 4.43 -16.10
N SER A 4 -32.31 5.37 -15.98
CA SER A 4 -32.56 6.40 -16.99
C SER A 4 -31.45 7.45 -17.07
N SER A 5 -30.65 7.60 -16.01
CA SER A 5 -29.52 8.54 -15.96
C SER A 5 -28.29 7.91 -15.30
N ARG A 6 -27.11 8.44 -15.61
CA ARG A 6 -25.85 8.08 -14.98
C ARG A 6 -25.14 9.31 -14.46
N ILE A 7 -24.67 9.25 -13.23
CA ILE A 7 -23.90 10.31 -12.58
C ILE A 7 -22.41 9.93 -12.68
N PRO A 8 -21.59 10.65 -13.46
CA PRO A 8 -20.16 10.40 -13.57
C PRO A 8 -19.46 10.67 -12.24
N ILE A 9 -18.68 9.71 -11.76
CA ILE A 9 -17.85 9.81 -10.57
C ILE A 9 -16.38 9.61 -10.94
N PHE A 10 -15.54 10.62 -10.75
CA PHE A 10 -14.09 10.51 -10.93
C PHE A 10 -13.46 9.95 -9.68
N LEU A 11 -13.00 8.70 -9.76
CA LEU A 11 -12.37 8.02 -8.64
C LEU A 11 -10.86 8.05 -8.77
N LEU A 12 -10.21 8.78 -7.85
CA LEU A 12 -8.78 9.08 -7.88
C LEU A 12 -8.00 7.92 -7.24
N LYS A 13 -8.00 6.80 -7.96
CA LYS A 13 -7.43 5.51 -7.58
C LYS A 13 -7.04 4.73 -8.84
N THR A 14 -6.01 3.90 -8.73
CA THR A 14 -5.70 2.88 -9.75
C THR A 14 -6.73 1.75 -9.72
N ARG A 15 -7.40 1.49 -10.85
CA ARG A 15 -8.35 0.37 -10.98
C ARG A 15 -7.64 -0.98 -10.77
N SER A 16 -8.22 -1.84 -9.95
CA SER A 16 -7.77 -3.21 -9.72
C SER A 16 -8.22 -4.12 -10.88
N VAL A 17 -7.45 -5.18 -11.16
CA VAL A 17 -7.70 -6.11 -12.27
C VAL A 17 -7.77 -7.55 -11.73
N PRO A 18 -8.70 -8.40 -12.21
CA PRO A 18 -9.66 -8.18 -13.30
C PRO A 18 -10.89 -7.35 -12.91
N THR A 19 -11.28 -7.37 -11.63
CA THR A 19 -12.39 -6.58 -11.11
C THR A 19 -11.91 -5.63 -10.02
N ASP A 20 -12.65 -4.53 -9.81
CA ASP A 20 -12.37 -3.59 -8.73
C ASP A 20 -13.56 -3.52 -7.76
N PRO A 21 -13.36 -3.79 -6.46
CA PRO A 21 -14.45 -3.80 -5.50
C PRO A 21 -15.10 -2.43 -5.29
N TYR A 22 -14.40 -1.33 -5.62
CA TYR A 22 -14.97 0.01 -5.57
C TYR A 22 -15.94 0.22 -6.74
N GLU A 23 -15.56 -0.25 -7.93
CA GLU A 23 -16.44 -0.21 -9.11
C GLU A 23 -17.70 -1.04 -8.85
N GLU A 24 -17.54 -2.27 -8.36
CA GLU A 24 -18.66 -3.16 -8.04
C GLU A 24 -19.63 -2.51 -7.04
N LEU A 25 -19.11 -1.94 -5.94
CA LEU A 25 -19.95 -1.36 -4.90
C LEU A 25 -20.65 -0.05 -5.36
N VAL A 26 -19.93 0.82 -6.07
CA VAL A 26 -20.45 2.12 -6.53
C VAL A 26 -21.48 1.93 -7.65
N THR A 27 -21.24 1.02 -8.60
CA THR A 27 -22.17 0.76 -9.72
C THR A 27 -23.42 -0.01 -9.30
N GLN A 28 -23.40 -0.71 -8.16
CA GLN A 28 -24.58 -1.37 -7.58
C GLN A 28 -25.60 -0.39 -7.00
N VAL A 29 -25.23 0.87 -6.78
CA VAL A 29 -26.16 1.88 -6.26
C VAL A 29 -27.14 2.29 -7.35
N GLN A 30 -28.43 2.09 -7.08
CA GLN A 30 -29.54 2.60 -7.87
C GLN A 30 -30.45 3.44 -6.97
N ARG A 31 -30.78 4.63 -7.43
CA ARG A 31 -31.61 5.58 -6.70
C ARG A 31 -32.68 6.14 -7.62
N THR A 32 -33.79 6.56 -7.03
CA THR A 32 -34.83 7.33 -7.71
C THR A 32 -34.84 8.71 -7.06
N GLY A 33 -34.61 9.76 -7.83
CA GLY A 33 -34.49 11.11 -7.30
C GLY A 33 -34.23 12.16 -8.36
N THR A 34 -33.89 13.37 -7.90
CA THR A 34 -33.52 14.46 -8.79
C THR A 34 -32.04 14.32 -9.11
N THR A 35 -31.68 14.34 -10.39
CA THR A 35 -30.26 14.28 -10.76
C THR A 35 -29.60 15.66 -10.58
N PRO A 36 -28.26 15.72 -10.52
CA PRO A 36 -27.53 17.00 -10.53
C PRO A 36 -27.82 17.86 -11.77
N TRP A 37 -28.33 17.25 -12.84
CA TRP A 37 -28.62 17.86 -14.14
C TRP A 37 -29.99 18.54 -14.18
N ASP A 38 -30.93 18.05 -13.37
CA ASP A 38 -32.34 18.45 -13.42
C ASP A 38 -32.68 19.56 -12.40
N LYS A 39 -31.69 20.33 -11.94
CA LYS A 39 -31.89 21.35 -10.88
C LYS A 39 -32.92 22.42 -11.25
N ASP A 40 -33.03 22.75 -12.53
CA ASP A 40 -33.93 23.80 -13.03
C ASP A 40 -35.33 23.28 -13.39
N GLN A 41 -35.50 21.96 -13.53
CA GLN A 41 -36.80 21.29 -13.72
C GLN A 41 -36.80 19.98 -12.94
N PRO A 42 -37.15 19.99 -11.64
CA PRO A 42 -37.03 18.82 -10.78
C PRO A 42 -37.97 17.71 -11.25
N GLY A 43 -37.39 16.73 -11.94
CA GLY A 43 -37.99 15.45 -12.27
C GLY A 43 -37.40 14.36 -11.38
N SER A 44 -38.21 13.37 -11.02
CA SER A 44 -37.72 12.16 -10.36
C SER A 44 -37.39 11.13 -11.44
N CYS A 45 -36.15 10.67 -11.50
CA CYS A 45 -35.75 9.60 -12.42
C CYS A 45 -34.86 8.58 -11.70
N ASP A 46 -34.74 7.40 -12.30
CA ASP A 46 -33.80 6.40 -11.82
C ASP A 46 -32.39 6.75 -12.31
N TYR A 47 -31.44 6.80 -11.38
CA TYR A 47 -30.04 7.05 -11.67
C TYR A 47 -29.11 6.03 -10.99
N ALA A 48 -27.93 5.86 -11.58
CA ALA A 48 -26.83 5.11 -11.00
C ALA A 48 -25.52 5.89 -11.12
N TYR A 49 -24.50 5.48 -10.37
CA TYR A 49 -23.16 6.05 -10.47
C TYR A 49 -22.35 5.37 -11.59
N ASP A 50 -21.55 6.16 -12.29
CA ASP A 50 -20.67 5.74 -13.38
C ASP A 50 -19.21 6.11 -13.05
N PRO A 51 -18.45 5.23 -12.38
CA PRO A 51 -17.12 5.53 -11.91
C PRO A 51 -16.08 5.49 -13.04
N THR A 52 -15.27 6.55 -13.15
CA THR A 52 -14.08 6.61 -14.00
C THR A 52 -12.83 6.66 -13.13
N PHE A 53 -11.91 5.71 -13.31
CA PHE A 53 -10.68 5.63 -12.54
C PHE A 53 -9.59 6.51 -13.13
N VAL A 54 -8.99 7.35 -12.28
CA VAL A 54 -7.81 8.15 -12.61
C VAL A 54 -6.70 7.81 -11.61
N PRO A 55 -5.69 7.04 -12.04
CA PRO A 55 -4.55 6.72 -11.18
C PRO A 55 -3.75 7.98 -10.84
N VAL A 56 -3.51 8.22 -9.56
CA VAL A 56 -2.73 9.39 -9.09
C VAL A 56 -1.32 9.00 -8.69
N ILE A 57 -1.17 7.79 -8.14
CA ILE A 57 0.07 7.31 -7.53
C ILE A 57 0.55 6.10 -8.29
N GLU A 58 1.85 6.06 -8.57
CA GLU A 58 2.54 4.88 -9.05
C GLU A 58 3.68 4.47 -8.11
N HIS A 59 4.02 3.19 -8.17
CA HIS A 59 5.13 2.62 -7.42
C HIS A 59 6.12 2.01 -8.40
N TRP A 60 7.40 2.29 -8.21
CA TRP A 60 8.48 1.65 -8.93
C TRP A 60 9.40 0.93 -7.96
N TYR A 61 9.91 -0.21 -8.39
CA TYR A 61 10.87 -0.98 -7.62
C TYR A 61 12.28 -0.47 -7.89
N ASN A 62 13.12 -0.46 -6.85
CA ASN A 62 14.52 -0.13 -6.98
C ASN A 62 15.28 -1.42 -7.35
N ASP A 63 15.43 -1.65 -8.65
CA ASP A 63 16.03 -2.87 -9.18
C ASP A 63 17.49 -3.04 -8.73
N GLU A 64 18.26 -1.96 -8.59
CA GLU A 64 19.65 -2.01 -8.11
C GLU A 64 19.73 -2.59 -6.69
N ASN A 65 18.94 -2.06 -5.76
CA ASN A 65 18.90 -2.53 -4.38
C ASN A 65 18.30 -3.93 -4.27
N LEU A 66 17.28 -4.26 -5.08
CA LEU A 66 16.73 -5.61 -5.12
C LEU A 66 17.74 -6.63 -5.66
N ASN A 67 18.55 -6.26 -6.65
CA ASN A 67 19.63 -7.10 -7.17
C ASN A 67 20.72 -7.34 -6.11
N TYR A 68 21.05 -6.32 -5.31
CA TYR A 68 21.94 -6.48 -4.16
C TYR A 68 21.39 -7.49 -3.14
N VAL A 69 20.11 -7.39 -2.76
CA VAL A 69 19.48 -8.38 -1.86
C VAL A 69 19.46 -9.77 -2.50
N SER A 70 19.20 -9.85 -3.80
CA SER A 70 19.22 -11.11 -4.54
C SER A 70 20.60 -11.78 -4.49
N ALA A 71 21.67 -11.01 -4.67
CA ALA A 71 23.03 -11.51 -4.56
C ALA A 71 23.35 -12.01 -3.14
N LEU A 72 22.87 -11.34 -2.09
CA LEU A 72 23.00 -11.82 -0.71
C LEU A 72 22.27 -13.14 -0.47
N VAL A 73 21.07 -13.30 -1.03
CA VAL A 73 20.30 -14.55 -0.94
C VAL A 73 21.01 -15.68 -1.68
N ALA A 74 21.45 -15.44 -2.92
CA ALA A 74 22.07 -16.45 -3.77
C ALA A 74 23.45 -16.92 -3.24
N SER A 75 24.24 -16.02 -2.66
CA SER A 75 25.53 -16.35 -2.03
C SER A 75 25.39 -17.04 -0.67
N GLY A 76 24.24 -16.88 -0.01
CA GLY A 76 24.03 -17.28 1.39
C GLY A 76 24.61 -16.27 2.39
N ASP A 77 25.12 -15.13 1.94
CA ASP A 77 25.65 -14.08 2.83
C ASP A 77 24.55 -13.35 3.59
N LEU A 78 23.30 -13.40 3.10
CA LEU A 78 22.16 -12.80 3.80
C LEU A 78 22.07 -13.30 5.25
N THR A 79 22.08 -14.63 5.43
CA THR A 79 21.96 -15.25 6.75
C THR A 79 23.27 -15.17 7.53
N ARG A 80 24.41 -14.84 6.91
CA ARG A 80 25.68 -14.58 7.61
C ARG A 80 25.71 -13.17 8.20
N LYS A 81 25.22 -12.19 7.45
CA LYS A 81 25.26 -10.77 7.82
C LYS A 81 24.09 -10.35 8.70
N TYR A 82 22.89 -10.87 8.43
CA TYR A 82 21.67 -10.46 9.10
C TYR A 82 20.99 -11.64 9.79
N ALA A 83 20.43 -11.38 10.96
CA ALA A 83 19.58 -12.33 11.68
C ALA A 83 18.11 -12.22 11.27
N GLY A 84 17.73 -11.18 10.53
CA GLY A 84 16.36 -11.04 10.05
C GLY A 84 16.15 -9.92 9.05
N LEU A 85 15.00 -9.99 8.39
CA LEU A 85 14.49 -8.96 7.50
C LEU A 85 13.26 -8.28 8.13
N ILE A 86 13.12 -6.98 7.95
CA ILE A 86 11.96 -6.21 8.39
C ILE A 86 11.16 -5.75 7.16
N PHE A 87 9.83 -5.86 7.25
CA PHE A 87 8.87 -5.40 6.24
C PHE A 87 7.71 -4.66 6.91
N THR A 88 7.58 -3.35 6.65
CA THR A 88 6.44 -2.55 7.12
C THR A 88 5.47 -2.16 6.00
N SER A 89 5.80 -2.55 4.76
CA SER A 89 5.03 -2.27 3.57
C SER A 89 4.77 -3.54 2.76
N VAL A 90 3.53 -3.71 2.32
CA VAL A 90 3.15 -4.77 1.37
C VAL A 90 3.96 -4.65 0.07
N ARG A 91 4.29 -3.43 -0.38
CA ARG A 91 5.07 -3.21 -1.61
C ARG A 91 6.50 -3.70 -1.48
N ALA A 92 7.14 -3.44 -0.34
CA ALA A 92 8.48 -3.98 -0.06
C ALA A 92 8.46 -5.51 0.00
N ALA A 93 7.42 -6.10 0.61
CA ALA A 93 7.24 -7.55 0.64
C ALA A 93 7.03 -8.15 -0.77
N GLU A 94 6.16 -7.56 -1.58
CA GLU A 94 5.91 -7.99 -2.97
C GLU A 94 7.16 -7.89 -3.84
N ALA A 95 7.93 -6.81 -3.72
CA ALA A 95 9.20 -6.63 -4.41
C ALA A 95 10.20 -7.74 -4.05
N PHE A 96 10.33 -8.05 -2.75
CA PHE A 96 11.18 -9.13 -2.26
C PHE A 96 10.73 -10.50 -2.77
N VAL A 97 9.42 -10.81 -2.70
CA VAL A 97 8.85 -12.07 -3.18
C VAL A 97 9.16 -12.26 -4.68
N ARG A 98 8.91 -11.23 -5.49
CA ARG A 98 9.18 -11.25 -6.94
C ARG A 98 10.67 -11.49 -7.22
N MET A 99 11.55 -10.79 -6.51
CA MET A 99 12.99 -10.93 -6.67
C MET A 99 13.47 -12.36 -6.33
N VAL A 100 13.02 -12.92 -5.20
CA VAL A 100 13.43 -14.27 -4.79
C VAL A 100 12.93 -15.31 -5.78
N GLN A 101 11.67 -15.23 -6.22
CA GLN A 101 11.09 -16.17 -7.19
C GLN A 101 11.79 -16.13 -8.56
N ALA A 102 12.37 -14.98 -8.94
CA ALA A 102 13.04 -14.84 -10.23
C ALA A 102 14.47 -15.42 -10.24
N VAL A 103 15.15 -15.46 -9.09
CA VAL A 103 16.60 -15.73 -9.03
C VAL A 103 16.94 -17.00 -8.26
N VAL A 104 16.09 -17.40 -7.33
CA VAL A 104 16.40 -18.50 -6.42
C VAL A 104 15.79 -19.79 -6.94
N ASP A 105 16.62 -20.58 -7.62
CA ASP A 105 16.30 -21.97 -7.93
C ASP A 105 16.12 -22.74 -6.61
N VAL A 106 14.90 -23.19 -6.35
CA VAL A 106 14.49 -23.94 -5.13
C VAL A 106 15.39 -25.17 -4.90
N SER A 107 16.02 -25.70 -5.95
CA SER A 107 16.97 -26.81 -5.85
C SER A 107 18.34 -26.43 -5.26
N LYS A 108 18.69 -25.14 -5.22
CA LYS A 108 19.99 -24.62 -4.74
C LYS A 108 19.93 -23.92 -3.38
N THR A 109 18.74 -23.66 -2.84
CA THR A 109 18.62 -23.14 -1.47
C THR A 109 19.07 -24.21 -0.50
N LYS A 110 20.29 -24.08 0.03
CA LYS A 110 20.79 -24.98 1.08
C LYS A 110 19.87 -24.91 2.31
N PRO A 111 19.64 -26.04 3.00
CA PRO A 111 18.72 -26.16 4.12
C PRO A 111 19.16 -25.45 5.42
N ASP A 112 20.13 -24.54 5.38
CA ASP A 112 20.57 -23.76 6.55
C ASP A 112 19.68 -22.54 6.86
N SER A 113 18.45 -22.51 6.34
CA SER A 113 17.45 -21.47 6.62
C SER A 113 16.96 -21.44 8.08
N LYS A 114 17.59 -22.19 8.99
CA LYS A 114 17.29 -22.20 10.43
C LYS A 114 17.64 -20.88 11.16
N SER A 115 18.14 -19.86 10.47
CA SER A 115 18.79 -18.71 11.13
C SER A 115 18.29 -17.32 10.75
N ILE A 116 17.20 -17.22 9.97
CA ILE A 116 16.63 -15.91 9.60
C ILE A 116 15.17 -15.76 10.03
N THR A 117 14.85 -14.60 10.60
CA THR A 117 13.50 -14.22 11.00
C THR A 117 12.96 -13.11 10.10
N PHE A 118 11.71 -13.24 9.65
CA PHE A 118 11.00 -12.17 8.95
C PHE A 118 10.08 -11.43 9.92
N TYR A 119 10.29 -10.13 10.07
CA TYR A 119 9.46 -9.25 10.89
C TYR A 119 8.54 -8.46 9.99
N THR A 120 7.22 -8.54 10.22
CA THR A 120 6.22 -7.90 9.36
C THR A 120 5.29 -7.02 10.17
N VAL A 121 4.83 -5.90 9.60
CA VAL A 121 3.71 -5.12 10.18
C VAL A 121 2.41 -5.50 9.48
N GLY A 122 1.48 -6.07 10.24
CA GLY A 122 0.10 -6.26 9.83
C GLY A 122 -0.17 -7.52 8.98
N PRO A 123 -1.43 -7.98 8.92
CA PRO A 123 -1.80 -9.23 8.23
C PRO A 123 -1.51 -9.24 6.73
N ALA A 124 -1.64 -8.10 6.04
CA ALA A 124 -1.40 -8.03 4.59
C ALA A 124 0.07 -8.28 4.23
N THR A 125 0.98 -7.62 4.95
CA THR A 125 2.43 -7.78 4.76
C THR A 125 2.86 -9.19 5.14
N HIS A 126 2.35 -9.70 6.28
CA HIS A 126 2.61 -11.06 6.73
C HIS A 126 2.25 -12.10 5.66
N ARG A 127 1.02 -12.01 5.11
CA ARG A 127 0.56 -12.93 4.06
C ARG A 127 1.48 -12.89 2.83
N SER A 128 1.91 -11.71 2.39
CA SER A 128 2.81 -11.55 1.24
C SER A 128 4.15 -12.25 1.49
N VAL A 129 4.80 -12.01 2.63
CA VAL A 129 6.09 -12.63 2.98
C VAL A 129 5.96 -14.14 3.22
N ASN A 130 4.84 -14.62 3.78
CA ASN A 130 4.64 -16.04 4.06
C ASN A 130 4.67 -16.91 2.79
N ILE A 131 4.36 -16.35 1.62
CA ILE A 131 4.45 -17.04 0.32
C ILE A 131 5.90 -17.45 0.05
N VAL A 132 6.85 -16.50 0.15
CA VAL A 132 8.27 -16.78 -0.09
C VAL A 132 8.89 -17.57 1.05
N ARG A 133 8.45 -17.35 2.29
CA ARG A 133 8.85 -18.17 3.44
C ARG A 133 8.56 -19.66 3.19
N LYS A 134 7.34 -20.02 2.80
CA LYS A 134 6.97 -21.43 2.55
C LYS A 134 7.75 -22.07 1.40
N SER A 135 8.07 -21.30 0.37
CA SER A 135 8.66 -21.81 -0.87
C SER A 135 10.20 -21.82 -0.86
N HIS A 136 10.85 -20.80 -0.30
CA HIS A 136 12.30 -20.60 -0.40
C HIS A 136 13.01 -20.54 0.97
N PHE A 137 12.28 -20.31 2.07
CA PHE A 137 12.85 -20.23 3.43
C PHE A 137 12.02 -21.08 4.43
N PRO A 138 11.90 -22.41 4.22
CA PRO A 138 10.94 -23.24 4.96
C PRO A 138 11.20 -23.33 6.46
N HIS A 139 12.41 -22.99 6.92
CA HIS A 139 12.78 -22.95 8.33
C HIS A 139 12.83 -21.53 8.92
N ALA A 140 12.56 -20.49 8.13
CA ALA A 140 12.49 -19.14 8.65
C ALA A 140 11.24 -18.95 9.53
N GLU A 141 11.39 -18.15 10.58
CA GLU A 141 10.26 -17.68 11.38
C GLU A 141 9.67 -16.41 10.79
N ILE A 142 8.39 -16.16 11.08
CA ILE A 142 7.73 -14.92 10.71
C ILE A 142 6.99 -14.37 11.95
N ILE A 143 7.28 -13.13 12.31
CA ILE A 143 6.83 -12.49 13.56
C ILE A 143 6.22 -11.12 13.24
N GLY A 144 5.20 -10.72 14.01
CA GLY A 144 4.69 -9.34 13.97
C GLY A 144 3.37 -9.14 13.22
N GLU A 145 2.69 -10.22 12.82
CA GLU A 145 1.36 -10.13 12.16
C GLU A 145 0.41 -9.16 12.88
N GLU A 146 0.40 -9.22 14.21
CA GLU A 146 -0.45 -8.42 15.10
C GLU A 146 0.17 -7.07 15.53
N ALA A 147 1.35 -6.70 15.04
CA ALA A 147 2.03 -5.49 15.50
C ALA A 147 1.24 -4.22 15.17
N GLY A 148 0.63 -4.15 13.98
CA GLY A 148 -0.17 -3.01 13.50
C GLY A 148 0.60 -1.70 13.23
N THR A 149 1.72 -1.44 13.92
CA THR A 149 2.60 -0.29 13.71
C THR A 149 4.09 -0.68 13.77
N GLY A 150 4.97 0.11 13.15
CA GLY A 150 6.41 -0.08 13.22
C GLY A 150 6.95 -0.01 14.66
N GLN A 151 6.45 0.93 15.47
CA GLN A 151 6.85 1.05 16.87
C GLN A 151 6.53 -0.21 17.69
N LYS A 152 5.32 -0.76 17.55
CA LYS A 152 4.93 -2.02 18.22
C LYS A 152 5.79 -3.19 17.74
N LEU A 153 6.08 -3.25 16.43
CA LEU A 153 6.96 -4.27 15.88
C LEU A 153 8.39 -4.15 16.46
N ALA A 154 8.90 -2.93 16.65
CA ALA A 154 10.22 -2.73 17.25
C ALA A 154 10.31 -3.32 18.67
N TYR A 155 9.28 -3.13 19.50
CA TYR A 155 9.24 -3.76 20.84
C TYR A 155 9.17 -5.29 20.77
N ILE A 156 8.41 -5.84 19.82
CA ILE A 156 8.36 -7.28 19.56
C ILE A 156 9.74 -7.80 19.15
N ILE A 157 10.43 -7.08 18.25
CA ILE A 157 11.80 -7.41 17.82
C ILE A 157 12.77 -7.41 19.00
N GLN A 158 12.75 -6.37 19.85
CA GLN A 158 13.65 -6.30 21.01
C GLN A 158 13.46 -7.48 21.95
N LYS A 159 12.20 -7.82 22.27
CA LYS A 159 11.88 -8.96 23.13
C LYS A 159 12.41 -10.26 22.53
N HIS A 160 12.10 -10.50 21.25
CA HIS A 160 12.54 -11.69 20.54
C HIS A 160 14.07 -11.79 20.52
N TYR A 161 14.78 -10.71 20.18
CA TYR A 161 16.25 -10.69 20.17
C TYR A 161 16.86 -10.99 21.54
N ARG A 162 16.31 -10.46 22.63
CA ARG A 162 16.80 -10.78 23.99
C ARG A 162 16.65 -12.25 24.31
N GLU A 163 15.55 -12.87 23.89
CA GLU A 163 15.30 -14.30 24.10
C GLU A 163 16.21 -15.17 23.22
N THR A 164 16.47 -14.76 21.97
CA THR A 164 17.34 -15.50 21.04
C THR A 164 18.83 -15.40 21.40
N TYR A 165 19.27 -14.23 21.87
CA TYR A 165 20.68 -13.91 22.14
C TYR A 165 20.96 -13.69 23.63
N ALA A 166 20.14 -14.27 24.52
CA ALA A 166 20.41 -14.24 25.95
C ALA A 166 21.80 -14.84 26.22
N PRO A 167 22.63 -14.22 27.08
CA PRO A 167 23.90 -14.81 27.46
C PRO A 167 23.62 -16.16 28.12
N ASP A 168 24.15 -17.23 27.52
CA ASP A 168 24.08 -18.55 28.12
C ASP A 168 24.85 -18.48 29.45
N THR A 169 24.22 -18.92 30.54
CA THR A 169 24.86 -18.89 31.88
C THR A 169 25.82 -20.07 32.07
N GLY A 170 25.98 -20.92 31.06
CA GLY A 170 26.98 -21.98 31.00
C GLY A 170 28.26 -21.55 30.30
N ASP A 171 29.39 -22.05 30.77
CA ASP A 171 30.77 -21.87 30.27
C ASP A 171 31.01 -22.35 28.80
N ASP A 172 29.98 -22.45 27.96
CA ASP A 172 30.09 -22.90 26.58
C ASP A 172 30.18 -21.69 25.62
N ASP A 173 31.24 -21.64 24.84
CA ASP A 173 31.60 -20.58 23.87
C ASP A 173 30.66 -20.55 22.64
N SER A 174 29.44 -21.06 22.78
CA SER A 174 28.48 -21.32 21.69
C SER A 174 27.37 -20.27 21.56
N THR A 175 27.44 -19.15 22.32
CA THR A 175 26.45 -18.06 22.19
C THR A 175 26.41 -17.50 20.76
N PRO A 176 25.24 -17.46 20.10
CA PRO A 176 25.12 -16.95 18.75
C PRO A 176 25.57 -15.49 18.67
N GLN A 177 26.43 -15.15 17.69
CA GLN A 177 26.83 -13.77 17.48
C GLN A 177 25.60 -12.90 17.15
N LYS A 178 25.41 -11.81 17.90
CA LYS A 178 24.34 -10.84 17.65
C LYS A 178 24.57 -10.15 16.30
N ARG A 179 23.69 -10.43 15.33
CA ARG A 179 23.71 -9.85 13.98
C ARG A 179 22.67 -8.75 13.84
N GLY A 180 22.87 -7.86 12.86
CA GLY A 180 21.93 -6.80 12.55
C GLY A 180 20.68 -7.30 11.83
N LEU A 181 19.78 -6.36 11.56
CA LEU A 181 18.59 -6.52 10.74
C LEU A 181 18.73 -5.75 9.44
N LEU A 182 18.17 -6.28 8.35
CA LEU A 182 18.02 -5.56 7.10
C LEU A 182 16.55 -5.14 6.95
N PHE A 183 16.31 -3.85 6.86
CA PHE A 183 14.98 -3.29 6.73
C PHE A 183 14.71 -2.86 5.28
N LEU A 184 13.82 -3.59 4.61
CA LEU A 184 13.41 -3.28 3.25
C LEU A 184 12.28 -2.25 3.29
N VAL A 185 12.59 -1.02 2.87
CA VAL A 185 11.74 0.16 3.05
C VAL A 185 11.35 0.79 1.71
N GLY A 186 10.36 1.69 1.75
CA GLY A 186 10.08 2.60 0.64
C GLY A 186 10.72 3.96 0.89
N GLU A 187 11.15 4.68 -0.14
CA GLU A 187 11.88 5.97 -0.04
C GLU A 187 11.28 6.94 0.99
N LYS A 188 9.96 7.05 1.01
CA LYS A 188 9.22 7.87 1.97
C LYS A 188 8.89 7.05 3.21
N HIS A 189 9.86 6.86 4.11
CA HIS A 189 9.63 6.24 5.40
C HIS A 189 9.89 7.21 6.58
N ARG A 190 8.93 7.31 7.49
CA ARG A 190 9.13 7.87 8.85
C ARG A 190 8.95 6.76 9.87
N ASP A 191 9.59 5.63 9.61
CA ASP A 191 9.44 4.46 10.46
C ASP A 191 10.16 4.67 11.79
N GLU A 192 9.55 4.17 12.87
CA GLU A 192 10.09 4.29 14.22
C GLU A 192 10.99 3.10 14.59
N ILE A 193 11.07 2.06 13.75
CA ILE A 193 11.86 0.86 14.01
C ILE A 193 13.35 1.18 14.21
N PRO A 194 14.07 1.83 13.27
CA PRO A 194 15.50 2.11 13.44
C PRO A 194 15.74 2.96 14.70
N ARG A 195 14.95 4.02 14.87
CA ARG A 195 15.00 4.92 16.04
C ARG A 195 14.80 4.17 17.36
N THR A 196 13.91 3.18 17.40
CA THR A 196 13.59 2.41 18.60
C THR A 196 14.64 1.33 18.87
N LEU A 197 15.11 0.63 17.85
CA LEU A 197 16.07 -0.47 17.97
C LEU A 197 17.52 -0.01 18.17
N MET A 198 17.87 1.16 17.63
CA MET A 198 19.21 1.74 17.68
C MET A 198 19.31 2.91 18.67
N ASN A 199 18.32 3.08 19.56
CA ASN A 199 18.29 4.18 20.52
C ASN A 199 19.59 4.21 21.37
N PRO A 200 20.37 5.31 21.36
CA PRO A 200 21.61 5.42 22.12
C PRO A 200 21.41 5.46 23.64
N GLU A 201 20.17 5.56 24.13
CA GLU A 201 19.84 5.43 25.55
C GLU A 201 19.71 3.97 25.99
N LEU A 202 19.58 3.02 25.05
CA LEU A 202 19.56 1.60 25.38
C LEU A 202 20.96 1.10 25.78
N PRO A 203 21.06 0.11 26.68
CA PRO A 203 22.28 -0.65 26.90
C PRO A 203 22.85 -1.21 25.58
N LEU A 204 24.19 -1.28 25.46
CA LEU A 204 24.85 -1.69 24.20
C LEU A 204 24.44 -3.10 23.76
N ASP A 205 24.25 -4.00 24.72
CA ASP A 205 23.78 -5.36 24.55
C ASP A 205 22.30 -5.45 24.17
N GLU A 206 21.51 -4.40 24.39
CA GLU A 206 20.12 -4.31 23.95
C GLU A 206 19.95 -3.67 22.56
N ARG A 207 20.91 -2.83 22.12
CA ARG A 207 20.86 -2.16 20.80
C ARG A 207 20.96 -3.15 19.65
N ILE A 208 20.09 -3.02 18.64
CA ILE A 208 20.08 -3.88 17.45
C ILE A 208 20.35 -2.99 16.23
N ASN A 209 21.43 -3.26 15.52
CA ASN A 209 21.75 -2.53 14.29
C ASN A 209 20.70 -2.82 13.21
N VAL A 210 20.23 -1.77 12.53
CA VAL A 210 19.28 -1.87 11.42
C VAL A 210 19.90 -1.19 10.21
N ASP A 211 20.16 -1.96 9.16
CA ASP A 211 20.53 -1.41 7.85
C ASP A 211 19.24 -1.18 7.05
N GLU A 212 19.00 0.06 6.62
CA GLU A 212 17.83 0.43 5.83
C GLU A 212 18.16 0.38 4.34
N LEU A 213 17.29 -0.25 3.54
CA LEU A 213 17.45 -0.36 2.10
C LEU A 213 16.14 -0.04 1.38
N VAL A 214 16.16 1.05 0.60
CA VAL A 214 15.02 1.47 -0.21
C VAL A 214 14.83 0.49 -1.38
N VAL A 215 13.75 -0.29 -1.37
CA VAL A 215 13.45 -1.28 -2.43
C VAL A 215 12.31 -0.87 -3.34
N TYR A 216 11.58 0.18 -2.97
CA TYR A 216 10.56 0.77 -3.81
C TYR A 216 10.41 2.26 -3.51
N GLU A 217 9.81 2.97 -4.45
CA GLU A 217 9.54 4.38 -4.35
C GLU A 217 8.09 4.64 -4.72
N THR A 218 7.60 5.84 -4.38
CA THR A 218 6.20 6.19 -4.59
C THR A 218 6.11 7.64 -5.05
N GLY A 219 5.54 7.81 -6.23
CA GLY A 219 5.37 9.11 -6.86
C GLY A 219 4.04 9.27 -7.52
N VAL A 220 3.90 10.45 -8.10
CA VAL A 220 2.76 10.82 -8.92
C VAL A 220 2.90 10.10 -10.25
N MET A 221 1.82 9.52 -10.75
CA MET A 221 1.83 8.93 -12.08
C MET A 221 2.16 9.99 -13.12
N ASN A 222 3.16 9.74 -13.97
CA ASN A 222 3.60 10.72 -14.96
C ASN A 222 2.47 11.21 -15.89
N LEU A 223 1.56 10.31 -16.26
CA LEU A 223 0.40 10.62 -17.11
C LEU A 223 -0.77 11.23 -16.35
N PHE A 224 -0.68 11.41 -15.03
CA PHE A 224 -1.79 11.93 -14.24
C PHE A 224 -2.34 13.26 -14.77
N PRO A 225 -1.53 14.29 -15.12
CA PRO A 225 -2.07 15.54 -15.65
C PRO A 225 -2.85 15.36 -16.94
N ASP A 226 -2.35 14.52 -17.85
CA ASP A 226 -2.98 14.26 -19.15
C ASP A 226 -4.23 13.41 -18.99
N ASP A 227 -4.19 12.31 -18.21
CA ASP A 227 -5.35 11.49 -17.88
C ASP A 227 -6.42 12.32 -17.14
N PHE A 228 -6.00 13.19 -16.23
CA PHE A 228 -6.90 14.06 -15.48
C PHE A 228 -7.50 15.16 -16.37
N ALA A 229 -6.80 15.65 -17.40
CA ALA A 229 -7.34 16.64 -18.33
C ALA A 229 -8.22 16.01 -19.42
N GLU A 230 -7.80 14.88 -19.98
CA GLU A 230 -8.53 14.15 -21.04
C GLU A 230 -9.83 13.56 -20.50
N ARG A 231 -9.74 12.89 -19.35
CA ARG A 231 -10.90 12.23 -18.76
C ARG A 231 -11.72 13.22 -17.92
N GLY A 232 -11.07 14.28 -17.41
CA GLY A 232 -11.47 15.23 -16.36
C GLY A 232 -12.91 15.75 -16.29
N PRO A 233 -13.19 16.63 -15.32
CA PRO A 233 -14.55 16.87 -14.80
C PRO A 233 -15.54 17.54 -15.77
N PHE A 234 -15.09 17.84 -16.99
CA PHE A 234 -15.88 18.40 -18.08
C PHE A 234 -15.92 17.38 -19.22
N ARG A 235 -16.86 16.43 -19.14
CA ARG A 235 -17.10 15.51 -20.25
C ARG A 235 -17.78 16.30 -21.37
N LYS A 236 -17.16 16.35 -22.56
CA LYS A 236 -17.86 16.83 -23.76
C LYS A 236 -19.01 15.87 -24.04
N GLY A 237 -20.23 16.39 -24.12
CA GLY A 237 -21.41 15.59 -24.48
C GLY A 237 -21.17 14.80 -25.76
N GLU A 238 -21.61 13.53 -25.80
CA GLU A 238 -21.52 12.66 -26.99
C GLU A 238 -22.46 13.12 -28.11
N ASP A 239 -23.38 14.06 -27.82
CA ASP A 239 -24.21 14.70 -28.81
C ASP A 239 -23.54 15.99 -29.29
N GLY A 240 -23.09 16.01 -30.55
CA GLY A 240 -22.47 17.15 -31.23
C GLY A 240 -23.37 18.37 -31.43
N GLY A 241 -24.20 18.72 -30.43
CA GLY A 241 -24.97 19.94 -30.35
C GLY A 241 -24.07 21.11 -29.95
N THR A 242 -24.29 22.26 -30.58
CA THR A 242 -23.55 23.52 -30.40
C THR A 242 -23.88 24.24 -29.08
N GLY A 243 -23.93 23.50 -27.96
CA GLY A 243 -24.20 24.01 -26.62
C GLY A 243 -23.00 23.78 -25.71
N ASN A 244 -22.71 24.77 -24.86
CA ASN A 244 -21.65 24.73 -23.84
C ASN A 244 -22.07 23.85 -22.65
N ASP A 245 -22.51 22.62 -22.91
CA ASP A 245 -23.11 21.71 -21.93
C ASP A 245 -22.04 20.75 -21.40
N GLU A 246 -21.13 21.29 -20.58
CA GLU A 246 -20.15 20.48 -19.87
C GLU A 246 -20.84 19.68 -18.77
N THR A 247 -20.92 18.36 -18.92
CA THR A 247 -21.52 17.47 -17.93
C THR A 247 -20.60 17.41 -16.69
N LYS A 248 -20.94 18.19 -15.66
CA LYS A 248 -20.24 18.29 -14.36
C LYS A 248 -19.99 16.94 -13.68
N CYS A 249 -18.75 16.47 -13.65
CA CYS A 249 -18.39 15.28 -12.89
C CYS A 249 -18.14 15.55 -11.40
N PHE A 250 -18.39 14.56 -10.53
CA PHE A 250 -18.01 14.59 -9.11
C PHE A 250 -16.68 13.89 -8.88
N ILE A 251 -15.76 14.55 -8.21
CA ILE A 251 -14.42 14.04 -7.90
C ILE A 251 -14.43 13.40 -6.52
N ALA A 252 -14.07 12.11 -6.47
CA ALA A 252 -13.97 11.31 -5.27
C ALA A 252 -12.53 10.82 -5.05
N THR A 253 -12.01 11.07 -3.85
CA THR A 253 -10.69 10.61 -3.39
C THR A 253 -10.83 9.55 -2.31
N ILE A 254 -9.89 8.60 -2.29
CA ILE A 254 -9.85 7.52 -1.29
C ILE A 254 -9.33 7.96 0.09
N GLY A 255 -8.95 9.23 0.24
CA GLY A 255 -8.46 9.74 1.51
C GLY A 255 -7.81 11.13 1.42
N PRO A 256 -7.48 11.72 2.58
CA PRO A 256 -7.04 13.11 2.69
C PRO A 256 -5.71 13.38 1.99
N THR A 257 -4.79 12.41 1.94
CA THR A 257 -3.51 12.57 1.24
C THR A 257 -3.70 12.88 -0.24
N THR A 258 -4.60 12.17 -0.93
CA THR A 258 -4.88 12.39 -2.35
C THR A 258 -5.63 13.70 -2.57
N ARG A 259 -6.60 14.03 -1.71
CA ARG A 259 -7.29 15.33 -1.73
C ARG A 259 -6.31 16.49 -1.61
N ASP A 260 -5.46 16.47 -0.58
CA ASP A 260 -4.55 17.57 -0.29
C ASP A 260 -3.51 17.71 -1.42
N PHE A 261 -3.08 16.60 -2.01
CA PHE A 261 -2.24 16.61 -3.21
C PHE A 261 -2.91 17.35 -4.38
N LEU A 262 -4.17 17.05 -4.69
CA LEU A 262 -4.91 17.70 -5.78
C LEU A 262 -5.08 19.20 -5.53
N LYS A 263 -5.44 19.57 -4.30
CA LYS A 263 -5.59 20.97 -3.91
C LYS A 263 -4.28 21.75 -3.98
N ASN A 264 -3.20 21.19 -3.43
CA ASN A 264 -1.93 21.90 -3.30
C ASN A 264 -1.17 21.99 -4.63
N ASN A 265 -1.30 20.98 -5.50
CA ASN A 265 -0.50 20.89 -6.72
C ASN A 265 -1.27 21.33 -7.97
N TYR A 266 -2.60 21.21 -7.97
CA TYR A 266 -3.45 21.48 -9.14
C TYR A 266 -4.58 22.48 -8.86
N GLY A 267 -4.76 22.93 -7.61
CA GLY A 267 -5.86 23.83 -7.24
C GLY A 267 -7.25 23.20 -7.38
N VAL A 268 -7.31 21.87 -7.46
CA VAL A 268 -8.57 21.12 -7.64
C VAL A 268 -9.19 20.84 -6.28
N GLU A 269 -10.40 21.37 -6.06
CA GLU A 269 -11.26 20.96 -4.95
C GLU A 269 -11.98 19.66 -5.33
N VAL A 270 -12.17 18.78 -4.34
CA VAL A 270 -12.85 17.50 -4.55
C VAL A 270 -14.18 17.51 -3.80
N GLU A 271 -15.22 16.97 -4.40
CA GLU A 271 -16.53 16.85 -3.76
C GLU A 271 -16.54 15.80 -2.66
N VAL A 272 -15.81 14.69 -2.86
CA VAL A 272 -15.79 13.57 -1.93
C VAL A 272 -14.37 13.23 -1.49
N CYS A 273 -14.17 13.19 -0.17
CA CYS A 273 -12.97 12.65 0.46
C CYS A 273 -13.41 11.53 1.41
N ALA A 274 -13.13 10.28 1.06
CA ALA A 274 -13.51 9.14 1.88
C ALA A 274 -12.82 9.18 3.24
N GLU A 275 -13.56 8.83 4.30
CA GLU A 275 -13.02 8.72 5.66
C GLU A 275 -12.07 7.52 5.79
N THR A 276 -12.39 6.43 5.08
CA THR A 276 -11.57 5.23 4.99
C THR A 276 -11.28 4.90 3.52
N PRO A 277 -10.06 4.42 3.19
CA PRO A 277 -9.69 4.00 1.85
C PRO A 277 -10.23 2.59 1.57
N THR A 278 -11.54 2.40 1.70
CA THR A 278 -12.26 1.15 1.39
C THR A 278 -13.38 1.42 0.39
N PRO A 279 -13.85 0.40 -0.35
CA PRO A 279 -15.02 0.53 -1.22
C PRO A 279 -16.21 1.18 -0.50
N GLU A 280 -16.50 0.72 0.72
CA GLU A 280 -17.60 1.21 1.56
C GLU A 280 -17.39 2.67 1.94
N GLY A 281 -16.19 3.04 2.39
CA GLY A 281 -15.87 4.42 2.76
C GLY A 281 -16.03 5.40 1.60
N VAL A 282 -15.69 4.98 0.37
CA VAL A 282 -15.91 5.78 -0.84
C VAL A 282 -17.40 5.90 -1.16
N LYS A 283 -18.13 4.78 -1.18
CA LYS A 283 -19.59 4.80 -1.45
C LYS A 283 -20.31 5.68 -0.44
N ASP A 284 -20.05 5.50 0.86
CA ASP A 284 -20.69 6.27 1.93
C ASP A 284 -20.36 7.76 1.80
N GLY A 285 -19.12 8.10 1.43
CA GLY A 285 -18.72 9.47 1.13
C GLY A 285 -19.51 10.08 -0.04
N ILE A 286 -19.69 9.33 -1.12
CA ILE A 286 -20.50 9.77 -2.29
C ILE A 286 -21.96 9.98 -1.86
N GLU A 287 -22.58 8.99 -1.20
CA GLU A 287 -24.00 9.07 -0.82
C GLU A 287 -24.27 10.21 0.17
N LYS A 288 -23.34 10.44 1.12
CA LYS A 288 -23.41 11.58 2.04
C LYS A 288 -23.39 12.90 1.28
N PHE A 289 -22.44 13.07 0.36
CA PHE A 289 -22.31 14.28 -0.44
C PHE A 289 -23.58 14.54 -1.27
N MET A 290 -24.10 13.52 -1.98
CA MET A 290 -25.31 13.66 -2.80
C MET A 290 -26.50 14.12 -1.96
N LYS A 291 -26.71 13.47 -0.81
CA LYS A 291 -27.80 13.81 0.11
C LYS A 291 -27.71 15.24 0.65
N GLU A 292 -26.51 15.69 1.02
CA GLU A 292 -26.26 17.06 1.52
C GLU A 292 -26.55 18.13 0.45
N HIS A 293 -26.49 17.76 -0.83
CA HIS A 293 -26.72 18.64 -1.97
C HIS A 293 -28.09 18.44 -2.65
N GLY A 294 -28.97 17.62 -2.06
CA GLY A 294 -30.32 17.38 -2.55
C GLY A 294 -30.40 16.56 -3.84
N ILE A 295 -29.40 15.70 -4.07
CA ILE A 295 -29.29 14.76 -5.19
C ILE A 295 -29.67 13.35 -4.72
#